data_AF-A0A7R9ZMS6-F1
#
_entry.id   AF-A0A7R9ZMS6-F1
#
_cell.length_a   1.000
_cell.length_b   1.000
_cell.length_c   1.000
_cell.angle_alpha   90.00
_cell.angle_beta   90.00
_cell.angle_gamma   90.00
#
_symmetry.space_group_name_H-M   'P 1'
#
loop_
_entity.id
_entity.type
_entity.pdbx_description
1 polymer ?
#
loop_
_entity_poly.entity_id
_entity_poly.type
_entity_poly.pdbx_seq_one_letter_code
_entity_poly.pdbx_strand_id
1 'polypeptide(L)'
;VDPDDSDNARIIIIGGWMGTGPLAASDMHVLDLSKGSTLLRWWQPDVKGTPPGPCNMHSADFVPSKHEVYVFRGGNGREYLNDLHALCTKTLVWRKVKTTGKAPQQRANHSSAVLESTGELFIFGGWNGTERLN
;
A
#
# COMPACT_ATOMS: atom_id res chain seq x y z
N VAL A 1 10.38 -20.17 -12.72
CA VAL A 1 9.84 -19.89 -11.38
C VAL A 1 10.93 -20.25 -10.41
N ASP A 2 11.41 -19.29 -9.63
CA ASP A 2 12.52 -19.51 -8.70
C ASP A 2 12.03 -20.45 -7.58
N PRO A 3 12.64 -21.63 -7.36
CA PRO A 3 12.15 -22.62 -6.39
C PRO A 3 12.15 -22.14 -4.93
N ASP A 4 12.73 -20.96 -4.64
CA ASP A 4 12.76 -20.34 -3.31
C ASP A 4 11.58 -19.37 -3.05
N ASP A 5 10.75 -19.10 -4.06
CA ASP A 5 9.64 -18.12 -3.98
C ASP A 5 8.29 -18.77 -3.59
N SER A 6 8.18 -20.11 -3.63
CA SER A 6 6.94 -20.84 -3.30
C SER A 6 6.62 -20.90 -1.81
N ASP A 7 7.56 -20.52 -0.95
CA ASP A 7 7.46 -20.61 0.52
C ASP A 7 7.43 -19.24 1.20
N ASN A 8 7.08 -18.13 0.52
CA ASN A 8 7.09 -16.79 1.13
C ASN A 8 5.71 -16.08 1.10
N ALA A 9 4.64 -16.82 1.40
CA ALA A 9 3.32 -16.23 1.58
C ALA A 9 3.29 -15.32 2.82
N ARG A 10 2.80 -14.08 2.68
CA ARG A 10 2.73 -13.09 3.77
C ARG A 10 1.49 -12.22 3.64
N ILE A 11 0.97 -11.73 4.77
CA ILE A 11 0.04 -10.58 4.79
C ILE A 11 0.84 -9.36 5.20
N ILE A 12 0.65 -8.25 4.49
CA ILE A 12 1.23 -6.95 4.84
C ILE A 12 0.08 -6.00 5.18
N ILE A 13 0.08 -5.45 6.38
CA ILE A 13 -0.83 -4.39 6.82
C ILE A 13 -0.05 -3.08 6.82
N ILE A 14 -0.61 -2.04 6.19
CA ILE A 14 -0.02 -0.70 6.12
C ILE A 14 -1.05 0.31 6.61
N GLY A 15 -0.70 1.09 7.63
CA GLY A 15 -1.55 2.16 8.15
C GLY A 15 -2.93 1.70 8.63
N GLY A 16 -3.94 2.55 8.41
CA GLY A 16 -5.31 2.34 8.90
C GLY A 16 -5.84 3.50 9.72
N TRP A 17 -7.12 3.44 10.11
CA TRP A 17 -7.73 4.43 10.98
C TRP A 17 -7.57 4.01 12.45
N MET A 18 -7.11 4.92 13.31
CA MET A 18 -6.82 4.61 14.72
C MET A 18 -8.05 4.62 15.64
N GLY A 19 -9.26 4.60 15.08
CA GLY A 19 -10.52 4.48 15.84
C GLY A 19 -10.97 5.74 16.58
N THR A 20 -10.15 6.79 16.65
CA THR A 20 -10.49 8.06 17.30
C THR A 20 -10.07 9.27 16.48
N GLY A 21 -10.99 10.23 16.35
CA GLY A 21 -10.79 11.43 15.56
C GLY A 21 -10.43 11.10 14.10
N PRO A 22 -9.74 12.01 13.39
CA PRO A 22 -9.33 11.74 12.02
C PRO A 22 -8.01 10.94 11.96
N LEU A 23 -7.43 10.49 13.07
CA LEU A 23 -6.05 10.02 13.11
C LEU A 23 -5.81 8.73 12.31
N ALA A 24 -4.74 8.73 11.51
CA ALA A 24 -4.31 7.59 10.72
C ALA A 24 -3.01 6.98 11.29
N ALA A 25 -2.86 5.67 11.15
CA ALA A 25 -1.66 4.94 11.51
C ALA A 25 -0.63 5.01 10.37
N SER A 26 0.65 4.87 10.72
CA SER A 26 1.79 4.91 9.79
C SER A 26 2.70 3.70 9.89
N ASP A 27 2.31 2.72 10.72
CA ASP A 27 3.05 1.50 10.94
C ASP A 27 2.78 0.46 9.83
N MET A 28 3.65 -0.53 9.79
CA MET A 28 3.52 -1.68 8.90
C MET A 28 3.72 -2.95 9.72
N HIS A 29 2.80 -3.90 9.56
CA HIS A 29 2.90 -5.22 10.17
C HIS A 29 2.95 -6.29 9.08
N VAL A 30 3.67 -7.37 9.35
CA VAL A 30 3.73 -8.53 8.48
C VAL A 30 3.29 -9.76 9.26
N LEU A 31 2.41 -10.55 8.64
CA LEU A 31 2.07 -11.89 9.10
C LEU A 31 2.77 -12.91 8.21
N ASP A 32 3.51 -13.82 8.82
CA ASP A 32 4.15 -14.92 8.12
C ASP A 32 3.10 -16.00 7.88
N LEU A 33 2.87 -16.32 6.60
CA LEU A 33 2.06 -17.47 6.19
C LEU A 33 2.94 -18.58 5.62
N SER A 34 4.26 -18.38 5.55
CA SER A 34 5.19 -19.44 5.19
C SER A 34 5.21 -20.49 6.28
N LYS A 35 5.14 -21.75 5.87
CA LYS A 35 5.04 -22.96 6.70
C LYS A 35 3.60 -23.24 7.13
N GLY A 36 3.14 -24.46 6.83
CA GLY A 36 1.87 -25.06 7.29
C GLY A 36 1.80 -25.29 8.81
N SER A 37 2.24 -24.30 9.58
CA SER A 37 2.23 -24.21 11.03
C SER A 37 0.84 -23.79 11.49
N THR A 38 0.35 -24.41 12.56
CA THR A 38 -0.84 -23.98 13.30
C THR A 38 -0.66 -22.62 14.00
N LEU A 39 0.55 -22.06 13.98
CA LEU A 39 0.92 -20.79 14.62
C LEU A 39 1.53 -19.85 13.58
N LEU A 40 0.78 -18.80 13.25
CA LEU A 40 1.22 -17.68 12.42
C LEU A 40 1.88 -16.61 13.28
N ARG A 41 2.89 -15.91 12.75
CA ARG A 41 3.64 -14.88 13.49
C ARG A 41 3.46 -13.50 12.88
N TRP A 42 3.00 -12.56 13.71
CA TRP A 42 3.07 -11.13 13.43
C TRP A 42 4.43 -10.55 13.83
N TRP A 43 4.93 -9.61 13.05
CA TRP A 43 6.02 -8.73 13.47
C TRP A 43 5.96 -7.38 12.75
N GLN A 44 6.56 -6.36 13.36
CA GLN A 44 6.88 -5.11 12.69
C GLN A 44 8.33 -5.20 12.18
N PRO A 45 8.56 -5.23 10.86
CA PRO A 45 9.92 -5.25 10.34
C PRO A 45 10.57 -3.86 10.43
N ASP A 46 11.90 -3.84 10.51
CA ASP A 46 12.69 -2.63 10.33
C ASP A 46 12.64 -2.20 8.85
N VAL A 47 11.79 -1.22 8.55
CA VAL A 47 11.67 -0.64 7.21
C VAL A 47 12.63 0.52 7.01
N LYS A 48 13.07 0.71 5.75
CA LYS A 48 14.01 1.78 5.38
C LYS A 48 13.41 2.68 4.30
N GLY A 49 14.04 3.84 4.08
CA GLY A 49 13.69 4.76 3.00
C GLY A 49 12.54 5.70 3.32
N THR A 50 11.65 5.95 2.36
CA THR A 50 10.56 6.93 2.49
C THR A 50 9.19 6.24 2.48
N PRO A 51 8.69 5.77 3.64
CA PRO A 51 7.35 5.19 3.76
C PRO A 51 6.24 6.25 3.51
N PRO A 52 4.99 5.83 3.26
CA PRO A 52 3.88 6.74 3.03
C PRO A 52 3.54 7.65 4.21
N GLY A 53 4.06 7.42 5.42
CA GLY A 53 3.60 8.12 6.63
C GLY A 53 2.16 7.74 6.99
N PRO A 54 1.47 8.51 7.85
CA PRO A 54 0.10 8.19 8.26
C PRO A 54 -0.85 8.10 7.05
N CYS A 55 -1.58 6.99 6.91
CA CYS A 55 -2.59 6.86 5.87
C CYS A 55 -3.76 5.92 6.22
N ASN A 56 -4.98 6.34 5.93
CA ASN A 56 -6.21 5.53 5.93
C ASN A 56 -6.95 5.72 4.59
N MET A 57 -7.97 4.88 4.34
CA MET A 57 -8.80 4.98 3.11
C MET A 57 -7.97 4.97 1.81
N HIS A 58 -6.81 4.32 1.83
CA HIS A 58 -5.84 4.21 0.75
C HIS A 58 -6.02 2.86 0.03
N SER A 59 -5.31 2.66 -1.07
CA SER A 59 -5.15 1.34 -1.69
C SER A 59 -3.71 0.85 -1.57
N ALA A 60 -3.54 -0.46 -1.55
CA ALA A 60 -2.24 -1.12 -1.54
C ALA A 60 -2.29 -2.33 -2.49
N ASP A 61 -1.51 -2.28 -3.57
CA ASP A 61 -1.60 -3.24 -4.66
C ASP A 61 -0.22 -3.84 -4.97
N PHE A 62 -0.14 -5.17 -5.01
CA PHE A 62 1.10 -5.87 -5.37
C PHE A 62 1.25 -5.95 -6.89
N VAL A 63 2.41 -5.56 -7.41
CA VAL A 63 2.77 -5.67 -8.83
C VAL A 63 3.83 -6.78 -9.00
N PRO A 64 3.44 -8.00 -9.44
CA PRO A 64 4.33 -9.17 -9.45
C PRO A 64 5.59 -8.97 -10.29
N SER A 65 5.47 -8.36 -11.47
CA SER A 65 6.60 -8.10 -12.37
C SER A 65 7.69 -7.19 -11.78
N LYS A 66 7.38 -6.46 -10.70
CA LYS A 66 8.30 -5.58 -10.00
C LYS A 66 8.68 -6.09 -8.61
N HIS A 67 7.96 -7.08 -8.07
CA HIS A 67 8.02 -7.48 -6.65
C HIS A 67 7.91 -6.27 -5.70
N GLU A 68 6.95 -5.40 -5.99
CA GLU A 68 6.71 -4.19 -5.22
C GLU A 68 5.23 -4.06 -4.86
N VAL A 69 4.95 -3.61 -3.63
CA VAL A 69 3.62 -3.14 -3.23
C VAL A 69 3.56 -1.64 -3.47
N TYR A 70 2.58 -1.18 -4.24
CA TYR A 70 2.30 0.22 -4.51
C TYR A 70 1.16 0.69 -3.61
N VAL A 71 1.37 1.82 -2.93
CA VAL A 71 0.38 2.46 -2.05
C VAL A 71 0.01 3.80 -2.63
N PHE A 72 -1.19 3.91 -3.20
CA PHE A 72 -1.77 5.21 -3.54
C PHE A 72 -2.49 5.73 -2.30
N ARG A 73 -1.97 6.82 -1.74
CA ARG A 73 -2.42 7.30 -0.43
C ARG A 73 -3.85 7.83 -0.49
N GLY A 74 -4.51 7.74 0.65
CA GLY A 74 -5.86 8.26 0.91
C GLY A 74 -5.80 9.48 1.81
N GLY A 75 -6.42 9.40 3.00
CA GLY A 75 -6.33 10.43 4.02
C GLY A 75 -5.14 10.21 4.96
N ASN A 76 -4.49 11.28 5.43
CA ASN A 76 -3.50 11.20 6.53
C ASN A 76 -4.07 11.60 7.90
N GLY A 77 -5.38 11.83 7.96
CA GLY A 77 -6.08 12.36 9.12
C GLY A 77 -6.11 13.87 9.26
N ARG A 78 -5.56 14.59 8.28
CA ARG A 78 -5.67 16.06 8.16
C ARG A 78 -6.18 16.45 6.79
N GLU A 79 -5.68 15.78 5.76
CA GLU A 79 -6.00 16.03 4.36
C GLU A 79 -6.09 14.73 3.56
N TYR A 80 -6.67 14.82 2.38
CA TYR A 80 -6.65 13.78 1.37
C TYR A 80 -5.43 13.96 0.46
N LEU A 81 -4.89 12.86 -0.05
CA LEU A 81 -3.61 12.84 -0.75
C LEU A 81 -3.73 12.13 -2.10
N ASN A 82 -2.71 12.31 -2.94
CA ASN A 82 -2.61 11.74 -4.28
C ASN A 82 -1.20 11.23 -4.62
N ASP A 83 -0.31 11.11 -3.62
CA ASP A 83 1.03 10.60 -3.85
C ASP A 83 1.10 9.07 -3.71
N LEU A 84 2.10 8.52 -4.38
CA LEU A 84 2.30 7.08 -4.53
C LEU A 84 3.63 6.69 -3.87
N HIS A 85 3.61 5.64 -3.07
CA HIS A 85 4.80 5.03 -2.47
C HIS A 85 4.92 3.59 -2.96
N ALA A 86 6.14 3.06 -3.01
CA ALA A 86 6.34 1.64 -3.28
C ALA A 86 7.29 1.02 -2.28
N LEU A 87 6.97 -0.21 -1.88
CA LEU A 87 7.76 -1.08 -1.03
C LEU A 87 8.34 -2.21 -1.87
N CYS A 88 9.66 -2.34 -1.93
CA CYS A 88 10.27 -3.56 -2.45
C CYS A 88 10.09 -4.69 -1.42
N THR A 89 9.31 -5.72 -1.76
CA THR A 89 8.95 -6.79 -0.80
C THR A 89 10.13 -7.68 -0.43
N LYS A 90 11.17 -7.72 -1.27
CA LYS A 90 12.41 -8.47 -1.03
C LYS A 90 13.33 -7.77 -0.03
N THR A 91 13.38 -6.43 -0.04
CA THR A 91 14.34 -5.65 0.75
C THR A 91 13.71 -4.85 1.89
N LEU A 92 12.38 -4.72 1.89
CA LEU A 92 11.61 -3.88 2.81
C LEU A 92 12.04 -2.40 2.80
N VAL A 93 12.52 -1.94 1.65
CA VAL A 93 12.88 -0.54 1.39
C VAL A 93 11.71 0.16 0.70
N TRP A 94 11.26 1.26 1.30
CA TRP A 94 10.28 2.17 0.73
C TRP A 94 10.93 3.27 -0.11
N ARG A 95 10.21 3.72 -1.12
CA ARG A 95 10.50 4.95 -1.83
C ARG A 95 9.22 5.70 -2.19
N LYS A 96 9.29 7.03 -2.20
CA LYS A 96 8.27 7.86 -2.84
C LYS A 96 8.41 7.72 -4.36
N VAL A 97 7.33 7.36 -5.04
CA VAL A 97 7.33 7.24 -6.50
C VAL A 97 7.35 8.64 -7.10
N LYS A 98 8.33 8.90 -7.97
CA LYS A 98 8.34 10.11 -8.80
C LYS A 98 7.45 9.87 -10.02
N THR A 99 6.50 10.76 -10.25
CA THR A 99 5.58 10.71 -11.39
C THR A 99 5.84 11.90 -12.31
N THR A 100 5.39 11.78 -13.57
CA THR A 100 5.42 12.87 -14.56
C THR A 100 4.01 13.09 -15.11
N GLY A 101 3.79 14.22 -15.78
CA GLY A 101 2.46 14.60 -16.28
C GLY A 101 1.54 15.14 -15.18
N LYS A 102 0.24 15.15 -15.45
CA LYS A 102 -0.77 15.66 -14.52
C LYS A 102 -1.25 14.55 -13.59
N ALA A 103 -0.89 14.63 -12.32
CA ALA A 103 -1.39 13.73 -11.30
C ALA A 103 -2.92 13.88 -11.12
N PRO A 104 -3.64 12.80 -10.73
CA PRO A 104 -5.03 12.91 -10.32
C PRO A 104 -5.15 13.84 -9.11
N GLN A 105 -6.34 14.42 -8.90
CA GLN A 105 -6.65 15.03 -7.61
C GLN A 105 -6.57 14.01 -6.48
N GLN A 106 -6.33 14.53 -5.28
CA GLN A 106 -6.45 13.80 -4.02
C GLN A 106 -7.76 13.01 -3.93
N ARG A 107 -7.69 11.82 -3.36
CA ARG A 107 -8.86 10.95 -3.22
C ARG A 107 -8.67 9.97 -2.06
N ALA A 108 -9.78 9.60 -1.47
CA ALA A 108 -9.88 8.52 -0.50
C ALA A 108 -11.07 7.62 -0.84
N ASN A 109 -11.08 6.40 -0.29
CA ASN A 109 -12.12 5.39 -0.55
C ASN A 109 -12.28 5.07 -2.05
N HIS A 110 -11.18 5.16 -2.80
CA HIS A 110 -11.12 4.70 -4.20
C HIS A 110 -10.93 3.18 -4.25
N SER A 111 -11.25 2.60 -5.39
CA SER A 111 -10.92 1.21 -5.71
C SER A 111 -9.67 1.17 -6.59
N SER A 112 -8.93 0.07 -6.52
CA SER A 112 -7.76 -0.18 -7.35
C SER A 112 -7.72 -1.61 -7.88
N ALA A 113 -6.99 -1.82 -8.96
CA ALA A 113 -6.70 -3.14 -9.51
C ALA A 113 -5.39 -3.13 -10.30
N VAL A 114 -4.65 -4.23 -10.26
CA VAL A 114 -3.45 -4.43 -11.09
C VAL A 114 -3.77 -5.39 -12.22
N LEU A 115 -3.45 -4.99 -13.45
CA LEU A 115 -3.44 -5.89 -14.59
C LEU A 115 -2.08 -6.56 -14.68
N GLU A 116 -1.98 -7.80 -14.22
CA GLU A 116 -0.69 -8.50 -14.07
C GLU A 116 0.11 -8.61 -15.36
N SER A 117 -0.57 -8.80 -16.51
CA SER A 117 0.08 -8.98 -17.81
C SER A 117 0.85 -7.75 -18.28
N THR A 118 0.42 -6.55 -17.90
CA THR A 118 1.05 -5.28 -18.28
C THR A 118 1.74 -4.59 -17.10
N GLY A 119 1.40 -4.96 -15.87
CA GLY A 119 1.82 -4.28 -14.65
C GLY A 119 1.13 -2.92 -14.45
N GLU A 120 0.03 -2.65 -15.16
CA GLU A 120 -0.73 -1.41 -15.02
C GLU A 120 -1.56 -1.42 -13.73
N LEU A 121 -1.49 -0.31 -12.98
CA LEU A 121 -2.31 -0.07 -11.79
C LEU A 121 -3.44 0.90 -12.16
N PHE A 122 -4.68 0.44 -12.02
CA PHE A 122 -5.88 1.24 -12.22
C PHE A 122 -6.39 1.76 -10.88
N ILE A 123 -6.89 3.00 -10.88
CA ILE A 123 -7.55 3.62 -9.73
C ILE A 123 -8.87 4.22 -10.22
N PHE A 124 -9.96 3.90 -9.53
CA PHE A 124 -11.31 4.31 -9.91
C PHE A 124 -12.08 4.95 -8.75
N GLY A 125 -12.80 6.02 -9.06
CA GLY A 125 -13.69 6.71 -8.13
C GLY A 125 -12.96 7.32 -6.92
N GLY A 126 -13.68 7.35 -5.80
CA GLY A 126 -13.24 7.93 -4.53
C GLY A 126 -13.88 9.29 -4.23
N TRP A 127 -13.40 9.93 -3.18
CA TRP A 127 -13.85 11.22 -2.66
C TRP A 127 -12.66 12.16 -2.45
N ASN A 128 -12.69 13.37 -3.01
CA ASN A 128 -11.57 14.33 -2.91
C ASN A 128 -11.66 15.28 -1.70
N GLY A 129 -12.71 15.16 -0.90
CA GLY A 129 -13.04 16.10 0.19
C GLY A 129 -14.20 17.03 -0.10
N THR A 130 -14.58 17.16 -1.37
CA THR A 130 -15.67 18.05 -1.84
C THR A 130 -16.70 17.32 -2.67
N GLU A 131 -16.28 16.37 -3.51
CA GLU A 131 -17.16 15.64 -4.42
C GLU A 131 -16.73 14.17 -4.63
N ARG A 132 -17.67 13.37 -5.12
CA ARG A 132 -17.42 11.99 -5.57
C ARG A 132 -16.79 12.03 -6.95
N LEU A 133 -15.86 11.13 -7.20
CA LEU A 133 -15.06 11.09 -8.44
C LEU A 133 -15.57 10.04 -9.46
N ASN A 134 -16.88 9.74 -9.44
CA ASN A 134 -17.56 8.80 -10.35
C ASN A 134 -19.07 9.04 -10.40
#